data_AF-A0A1C5BS01-F1
#
_entry.id   AF-A0A1C5BS01-F1
#
_cell.length_a   1.000
_cell.length_b   1.000
_cell.length_c   1.000
_cell.angle_alpha   90.00
_cell.angle_beta   90.00
_cell.angle_gamma   90.00
#
_symmetry.space_group_name_H-M   'P 1'
#
loop_
_entity.id
_entity.type
_entity.pdbx_description
1 polymer ?
#
loop_
_entity_poly.entity_id
_entity_poly.type
_entity_poly.pdbx_seq_one_letter_code
_entity_poly.pdbx_strand_id
1 'polypeptide(L)'
;MDITISKTAPLTVHNPVADGQLQLPVGLSEVYIPALEEFRSPQPKPDQKFSLPCGKGPVLSVGGTYMETRAEGRVRDLTQRRPIEVSLCTDDSKVELAASSTTVQAGDEGPLAITDVTLSNGTTEAAAATPRSVDVEQGEGDRRTVEVGAGEASYLQIHENHNKGWKATLDGKELTPLRIDGWQQAWLVPEGEGGTVTLEYEPAKIYQWGLIGAGVLFLALVVLALVGRKGSGREETEELPAPPGPGLILGTIALTLVGVVIAGPVAVAVPLLAVLAHFRPRLLVPVAFAAMAAAGVVAAVGTGESTTTGEGAFGATAQLLALIGLFAALVTVGREPLGRRAVRAGQDAAEPAPAGDDRPTVQLPAQPAPPSGRTLSADGRHPAKGEDA
;
A
#
# COMPACT_ATOMS: atom_id res chain seq x y z
N MET A 1 -37.21 51.49 -5.39
CA MET A 1 -37.11 51.16 -6.82
C MET A 1 -37.24 49.67 -6.91
N ASP A 2 -38.27 49.18 -7.60
CA ASP A 2 -38.57 47.75 -7.67
C ASP A 2 -38.18 47.26 -9.07
N ILE A 3 -37.28 46.27 -9.12
CA ILE A 3 -36.85 45.64 -10.37
C ILE A 3 -37.43 44.22 -10.39
N THR A 4 -38.29 43.93 -11.36
CA THR A 4 -38.89 42.60 -11.54
C THR A 4 -38.32 41.95 -12.80
N ILE A 5 -37.74 40.76 -12.65
CA ILE A 5 -37.20 39.99 -13.78
C ILE A 5 -38.27 39.03 -14.25
N SER A 6 -38.91 39.35 -15.38
CA SER A 6 -40.07 38.62 -15.89
C SER A 6 -39.73 37.36 -16.70
N LYS A 7 -38.50 37.25 -17.21
CA LYS A 7 -38.05 36.10 -18.02
C LYS A 7 -36.54 35.91 -17.94
N THR A 8 -36.11 34.66 -17.87
CA THR A 8 -34.70 34.25 -17.97
C THR A 8 -34.56 33.03 -18.88
N ALA A 9 -33.35 32.78 -19.38
CA ALA A 9 -33.04 31.54 -20.06
C ALA A 9 -32.84 30.42 -19.02
N PRO A 10 -33.46 29.24 -19.18
CA PRO A 10 -33.27 28.14 -18.25
C PRO A 10 -31.87 27.54 -18.43
N LEU A 11 -31.06 27.59 -17.38
CA LEU A 11 -29.77 26.91 -17.29
C LEU A 11 -29.76 25.96 -16.09
N THR A 12 -29.25 24.74 -16.27
CA THR A 12 -29.11 23.76 -15.19
C THR A 12 -27.63 23.51 -14.87
N VAL A 13 -27.35 23.19 -13.62
CA VAL A 13 -26.04 22.71 -13.16
C VAL A 13 -26.21 21.41 -12.41
N HIS A 14 -25.26 20.50 -12.55
CA HIS A 14 -25.23 19.30 -11.71
C HIS A 14 -24.77 19.67 -10.30
N ASN A 15 -25.58 19.35 -9.28
CA ASN A 15 -25.24 19.46 -7.88
C ASN A 15 -24.69 18.11 -7.38
N PRO A 16 -23.40 18.01 -7.02
CA PRO A 16 -22.78 16.76 -6.59
C PRO A 16 -23.19 16.32 -5.18
N VAL A 17 -23.71 17.22 -4.34
CA VAL A 17 -24.17 16.89 -2.97
C VAL A 17 -25.56 16.27 -3.00
N ALA A 18 -26.43 16.77 -3.87
CA ALA A 18 -27.79 16.26 -4.07
C ALA A 18 -27.88 15.21 -5.19
N ASP A 19 -26.77 14.94 -5.89
CA ASP A 19 -26.65 14.08 -7.07
C ASP A 19 -27.77 14.32 -8.11
N GLY A 20 -27.95 15.57 -8.53
CA GLY A 20 -29.08 15.96 -9.37
C GLY A 20 -28.85 17.21 -10.19
N GLN A 21 -29.66 17.41 -11.23
CA GLN A 21 -29.66 18.66 -12.01
C GLN A 21 -30.49 19.72 -11.27
N LEU A 22 -29.88 20.86 -10.97
CA LEU A 22 -30.55 22.01 -10.37
C LEU A 22 -30.68 23.15 -11.37
N GLN A 23 -31.88 23.73 -11.43
CA GLN A 23 -32.13 24.97 -12.17
C GLN A 23 -31.40 26.13 -11.50
N LEU A 24 -30.57 26.85 -12.25
CA LEU A 24 -29.88 28.03 -11.76
C LEU A 24 -30.88 29.16 -11.47
N PRO A 25 -30.75 29.85 -10.33
CA PRO A 25 -31.55 31.03 -10.03
C PRO A 25 -31.10 32.21 -10.90
N VAL A 26 -31.87 33.30 -10.86
CA VAL A 26 -31.47 34.55 -11.53
C VAL A 26 -30.35 35.23 -10.74
N GLY A 27 -29.32 35.71 -11.43
CA GLY A 27 -28.23 36.52 -10.86
C GLY A 27 -28.13 37.87 -11.55
N LEU A 28 -27.95 38.93 -10.77
CA LEU A 28 -27.60 40.28 -11.24
C LEU A 28 -26.19 40.62 -10.76
N SER A 29 -25.33 41.09 -11.65
CA SER A 29 -23.95 41.48 -11.32
C SER A 29 -23.81 42.98 -11.00
N GLU A 30 -24.43 43.84 -11.80
CA GLU A 30 -24.43 45.30 -11.61
C GLU A 30 -25.76 45.89 -12.11
N VAL A 31 -26.27 46.89 -11.38
CA VAL A 31 -27.38 47.74 -11.83
C VAL A 31 -26.85 49.16 -11.90
N TYR A 32 -26.76 49.70 -13.11
CA TYR A 32 -26.28 51.06 -13.35
C TYR A 32 -27.45 51.99 -13.68
N ILE A 33 -27.56 53.10 -12.95
CA ILE A 33 -28.58 54.13 -13.16
C ILE A 33 -27.85 55.44 -13.47
N PRO A 34 -27.75 55.84 -14.75
CA PRO A 34 -26.98 57.02 -15.16
C PRO A 34 -27.38 58.30 -14.43
N ALA A 35 -28.68 58.47 -14.14
CA ALA A 35 -29.20 59.65 -13.44
C ALA A 35 -28.76 59.78 -11.97
N LEU A 36 -28.14 58.74 -11.39
CA LEU A 36 -27.66 58.72 -10.01
C LEU A 36 -26.14 58.62 -9.92
N GLU A 37 -25.42 58.86 -11.02
CA GLU A 37 -23.96 58.72 -11.09
C GLU A 37 -23.25 59.58 -10.02
N GLU A 38 -23.74 60.80 -9.77
CA GLU A 38 -23.17 61.72 -8.78
C GLU A 38 -23.33 61.25 -7.32
N PHE A 39 -24.28 60.36 -7.03
CA PHE A 39 -24.53 59.82 -5.69
C PHE A 39 -23.84 58.47 -5.46
N ARG A 40 -23.10 57.97 -6.46
CA ARG A 40 -22.41 56.68 -6.35
C ARG A 40 -21.31 56.76 -5.31
N SER A 41 -21.40 55.91 -4.29
CA SER A 41 -20.27 55.68 -3.39
C SER A 41 -19.18 54.92 -4.15
N PRO A 42 -17.95 55.46 -4.28
CA PRO A 42 -16.87 54.76 -4.95
C PRO A 42 -16.53 53.48 -4.18
N GLN A 43 -16.29 52.38 -4.91
CA GLN A 43 -15.83 51.17 -4.27
C GLN A 43 -14.46 51.42 -3.62
N PRO A 44 -14.23 50.94 -2.38
CA PRO A 44 -12.92 51.04 -1.76
C PRO A 44 -11.86 50.37 -2.62
N LYS A 45 -10.69 51.00 -2.75
CA LYS A 45 -9.60 50.42 -3.55
C LYS A 45 -9.11 49.12 -2.87
N PRO A 46 -8.78 48.06 -3.62
CA PRO A 46 -8.30 46.81 -3.03
C PRO A 46 -7.11 46.99 -2.07
N ASP A 47 -6.19 47.91 -2.38
CA ASP A 47 -5.00 48.17 -1.58
C ASP A 47 -5.22 49.19 -0.44
N GLN A 48 -6.41 49.77 -0.33
CA GLN A 48 -6.77 50.67 0.76
C GLN A 48 -6.66 49.91 2.08
N LYS A 49 -5.93 50.51 3.03
CA LYS A 49 -5.83 49.97 4.39
C LYS A 49 -7.12 50.26 5.15
N PHE A 50 -7.54 49.31 5.98
CA PHE A 50 -8.55 49.53 7.02
C PHE A 50 -7.93 49.26 8.38
N SER A 51 -8.51 49.86 9.42
CA SER A 51 -8.20 49.58 10.81
C SER A 51 -9.50 49.66 11.61
N LEU A 52 -9.75 48.61 12.39
CA LEU A 52 -10.80 48.57 13.38
C LEU A 52 -10.20 48.98 14.72
N PRO A 53 -10.75 49.99 15.40
CA PRO A 53 -10.23 50.43 16.69
C PRO A 53 -10.43 49.34 17.76
N CYS A 54 -9.84 49.55 18.93
CA CYS A 54 -10.00 48.67 20.07
C CYS A 54 -11.47 48.42 20.42
N GLY A 55 -11.77 47.15 20.73
CA GLY A 55 -13.13 46.68 20.99
C GLY A 55 -14.00 46.50 19.74
N LYS A 56 -13.44 46.72 18.53
CA LYS A 56 -14.12 46.44 17.25
C LYS A 56 -13.53 45.25 16.49
N GLY A 57 -12.43 44.68 16.97
CA GLY A 57 -11.92 43.41 16.46
C GLY A 57 -12.72 42.19 16.97
N PRO A 58 -12.36 40.98 16.51
CA PRO A 58 -13.01 39.75 16.97
C PRO A 58 -12.69 39.46 18.44
N VAL A 59 -13.66 38.88 19.15
CA VAL A 59 -13.55 38.64 20.60
C VAL A 59 -12.55 37.52 20.89
N LEU A 60 -11.66 37.74 21.86
CA LEU A 60 -10.76 36.73 22.41
C LEU A 60 -10.91 36.69 23.94
N SER A 61 -11.10 35.51 24.52
CA SER A 61 -11.07 35.31 25.96
C SER A 61 -9.78 34.60 26.37
N VAL A 62 -9.13 35.10 27.42
CA VAL A 62 -7.92 34.50 28.03
C VAL A 62 -8.20 34.29 29.51
N GLY A 63 -8.19 33.04 29.97
CA GLY A 63 -8.51 32.69 31.36
C GLY A 63 -9.93 33.09 31.78
N GLY A 64 -10.87 33.15 30.84
CA GLY A 64 -12.25 33.62 31.08
C GLY A 64 -12.41 35.15 31.05
N THR A 65 -11.33 35.92 30.89
CA THR A 65 -11.40 37.38 30.74
C THR A 65 -11.48 37.75 29.27
N TYR A 66 -12.51 38.51 28.88
CA TYR A 66 -12.63 39.02 27.52
C TYR A 66 -11.63 40.14 27.27
N MET A 67 -10.79 39.94 26.25
CA MET A 67 -9.77 40.87 25.81
C MET A 67 -10.31 41.68 24.63
N GLU A 68 -10.13 43.00 24.69
CA GLU A 68 -10.40 43.85 23.52
C GLU A 68 -9.30 43.66 22.47
N THR A 69 -9.73 43.55 21.22
CA THR A 69 -8.83 43.44 20.08
C THR A 69 -9.06 44.58 19.10
N ARG A 70 -8.00 44.88 18.34
CA ARG A 70 -8.04 45.71 17.14
C ARG A 70 -7.64 44.84 15.94
N ALA A 71 -8.08 45.22 14.75
CA ALA A 71 -7.77 44.48 13.53
C ALA A 71 -7.37 45.44 12.40
N GLU A 72 -6.38 45.08 11.62
CA GLU A 72 -5.91 45.89 10.50
C GLU A 72 -5.50 45.03 9.31
N GLY A 73 -5.60 45.61 8.12
CA GLY A 73 -5.31 44.93 6.87
C GLY A 73 -5.68 45.79 5.67
N ARG A 74 -5.88 45.15 4.52
CA ARG A 74 -6.36 45.82 3.31
C ARG A 74 -7.74 45.32 2.93
N VAL A 75 -8.49 46.13 2.21
CA VAL A 75 -9.82 45.75 1.71
C VAL A 75 -9.77 44.44 0.91
N ARG A 76 -8.71 44.24 0.11
CA ARG A 76 -8.50 42.98 -0.64
C ARG A 76 -8.38 41.75 0.25
N ASP A 77 -7.88 41.90 1.48
CA ASP A 77 -7.70 40.77 2.39
C ASP A 77 -9.08 40.30 2.89
N LEU A 78 -10.02 41.22 3.12
CA LEU A 78 -11.40 40.90 3.45
C LEU A 78 -12.15 40.25 2.28
N THR A 79 -12.07 40.84 1.08
CA THR A 79 -12.83 40.34 -0.09
C THR A 79 -12.30 39.00 -0.62
N GLN A 80 -11.01 38.72 -0.43
CA GLN A 80 -10.37 37.47 -0.82
C GLN A 80 -10.22 36.47 0.34
N ARG A 81 -10.75 36.78 1.53
CA ARG A 81 -10.67 35.93 2.74
C ARG A 81 -9.24 35.53 3.11
N ARG A 82 -8.31 36.48 3.02
CA ARG A 82 -6.92 36.32 3.47
C ARG A 82 -6.81 36.67 4.96
N PRO A 83 -5.84 36.08 5.68
CA PRO A 83 -5.55 36.48 7.06
C PRO A 83 -5.27 37.98 7.16
N ILE A 84 -5.76 38.59 8.23
CA ILE A 84 -5.51 39.98 8.61
C ILE A 84 -4.82 40.00 9.97
N GLU A 85 -4.16 41.10 10.30
CA GLU A 85 -3.49 41.25 11.58
C GLU A 85 -4.52 41.59 12.67
N VAL A 86 -4.54 40.78 13.74
CA VAL A 86 -5.34 41.02 14.94
C VAL A 86 -4.39 41.11 16.11
N SER A 87 -4.51 42.19 16.89
CA SER A 87 -3.68 42.43 18.06
C SER A 87 -4.55 42.72 19.28
N LEU A 88 -4.06 42.30 20.46
CA LEU A 88 -4.64 42.70 21.73
C LEU A 88 -4.44 44.20 21.93
N CYS A 89 -5.43 44.86 22.50
CA CYS A 89 -5.39 46.29 22.85
C CYS A 89 -4.66 46.60 24.15
N THR A 90 -4.00 45.61 24.74
CA THR A 90 -3.08 45.79 25.87
C THR A 90 -1.75 46.39 25.41
N ASP A 91 -0.95 46.88 26.36
CA ASP A 91 0.40 47.35 26.08
C ASP A 91 1.24 46.23 25.42
N ASP A 92 1.85 46.55 24.28
CA ASP A 92 2.61 45.64 23.42
C ASP A 92 1.87 44.33 23.05
N SER A 93 0.53 44.30 23.11
CA SER A 93 -0.28 43.09 22.93
C SER A 93 0.10 41.93 23.86
N LYS A 94 0.56 42.25 25.08
CA LYS A 94 0.94 41.26 26.10
C LYS A 94 -0.22 40.91 27.03
N VAL A 95 -0.15 39.70 27.60
CA VAL A 95 -1.05 39.24 28.64
C VAL A 95 -0.25 38.48 29.69
N GLU A 96 -0.51 38.74 30.97
CA GLU A 96 0.10 37.99 32.07
C GLU A 96 -0.67 36.68 32.27
N LEU A 97 0.06 35.56 32.25
CA LEU A 97 -0.50 34.23 32.47
C LEU A 97 0.09 33.66 33.75
N ALA A 98 -0.77 33.11 34.61
CA ALA A 98 -0.31 32.35 35.76
C ALA A 98 0.37 31.04 35.31
N ALA A 99 1.26 30.49 36.15
CA ALA A 99 1.86 29.17 35.94
C ALA A 99 0.84 28.03 36.23
N SER A 100 -0.33 28.11 35.61
CA SER A 100 -1.45 27.19 35.72
C SER A 100 -2.11 26.99 34.35
N SER A 101 -3.02 26.02 34.25
CA SER A 101 -3.84 25.86 33.05
C SER A 101 -4.64 27.14 32.79
N THR A 102 -4.54 27.66 31.57
CA THR A 102 -5.29 28.83 31.10
C THR A 102 -5.99 28.47 29.80
N THR A 103 -7.29 28.72 29.74
CA THR A 103 -8.07 28.53 28.51
C THR A 103 -8.00 29.79 27.65
N VAL A 104 -7.70 29.64 26.37
CA VAL A 104 -7.82 30.70 25.35
C VAL A 104 -8.96 30.32 24.42
N GLN A 105 -9.91 31.23 24.21
CA GLN A 105 -11.09 30.97 23.39
C GLN A 105 -11.35 32.16 22.46
N ALA A 106 -11.42 31.89 21.16
CA ALA A 106 -11.88 32.86 20.17
C ALA A 106 -13.40 32.77 20.01
N GLY A 107 -14.05 33.92 19.93
CA GLY A 107 -15.45 33.99 19.47
C GLY A 107 -15.53 33.90 17.95
N ASP A 108 -16.64 33.39 17.45
CA ASP A 108 -17.01 33.34 16.03
C ASP A 108 -18.14 34.32 15.68
N GLU A 109 -18.51 35.19 16.62
CA GLU A 109 -19.53 36.21 16.41
C GLU A 109 -18.97 37.38 15.60
N GLY A 110 -19.63 37.69 14.48
CA GLY A 110 -19.36 38.88 13.68
C GLY A 110 -18.70 38.61 12.33
N PRO A 111 -18.19 39.65 11.65
CA PRO A 111 -17.67 39.55 10.29
C PRO A 111 -16.23 39.01 10.21
N LEU A 112 -15.55 38.87 11.35
CA LEU A 112 -14.17 38.40 11.47
C LEU A 112 -14.12 37.26 12.48
N ALA A 113 -13.37 36.21 12.17
CA ALA A 113 -13.09 35.10 13.06
C ALA A 113 -11.57 34.97 13.25
N ILE A 114 -11.15 34.63 14.46
CA ILE A 114 -9.73 34.34 14.74
C ILE A 114 -9.45 32.91 14.28
N THR A 115 -8.57 32.76 13.30
CA THR A 115 -8.16 31.45 12.77
C THR A 115 -6.93 30.88 13.47
N ASP A 116 -6.05 31.77 13.96
CA ASP A 116 -4.76 31.43 14.52
C ASP A 116 -4.47 32.30 15.74
N VAL A 117 -3.97 31.68 16.80
CA VAL A 117 -3.46 32.38 17.98
C VAL A 117 -2.05 31.88 18.26
N THR A 118 -1.08 32.79 18.23
CA THR A 118 0.30 32.49 18.60
C THR A 118 0.59 33.11 19.96
N LEU A 119 1.01 32.27 20.91
CA LEU A 119 1.48 32.72 22.22
C LEU A 119 3.00 32.56 22.25
N SER A 120 3.71 33.68 22.37
CA SER A 120 5.17 33.71 22.52
C SER A 120 5.57 34.38 23.83
N ASN A 121 6.73 33.98 24.36
CA ASN A 121 7.36 34.64 25.50
C ASN A 121 8.69 35.23 25.04
N GLY A 122 8.85 36.55 25.20
CA GLY A 122 10.03 37.28 24.72
C GLY A 122 10.08 37.44 23.19
N THR A 123 11.23 37.86 22.68
CA THR A 123 11.51 37.97 21.25
C THR A 123 11.86 36.61 20.67
N THR A 124 10.91 35.99 19.97
CA THR A 124 11.12 34.79 19.14
C THR A 124 11.76 35.17 17.80
N GLU A 125 12.86 35.91 17.82
CA GLU A 125 13.65 36.04 16.59
C GLU A 125 14.56 34.82 16.54
N ALA A 126 14.18 33.84 15.71
CA ALA A 126 15.05 32.71 15.43
C ALA A 126 16.36 33.27 14.86
N ALA A 127 17.47 33.05 15.57
CA ALA A 127 18.76 33.50 15.11
C ALA A 127 18.98 33.00 13.67
N ALA A 128 19.31 33.91 12.76
CA ALA A 128 19.62 33.55 11.38
C ALA A 128 20.89 32.69 11.39
N ALA A 129 20.73 31.37 11.38
CA ALA A 129 21.85 30.44 11.32
C ALA A 129 22.52 30.59 9.95
N THR A 130 23.84 30.81 9.95
CA THR A 130 24.61 30.75 8.70
C THR A 130 24.82 29.27 8.36
N PRO A 131 24.27 28.77 7.25
CA PRO A 131 24.42 27.35 6.91
C PRO A 131 25.89 27.02 6.64
N ARG A 132 26.33 25.83 7.08
CA ARG A 132 27.66 25.30 6.76
C ARG A 132 27.77 25.00 5.26
N SER A 133 28.98 25.00 4.72
CA SER A 133 29.23 24.48 3.38
C SER A 133 28.94 22.99 3.33
N VAL A 134 28.24 22.56 2.29
CA VAL A 134 27.92 21.16 2.01
C VAL A 134 28.19 20.93 0.53
N ASP A 135 29.04 19.96 0.20
CA ASP A 135 29.29 19.53 -1.17
C ASP A 135 28.95 18.05 -1.34
N VAL A 136 28.24 17.71 -2.42
CA VAL A 136 27.74 16.35 -2.64
C VAL A 136 28.65 15.65 -3.63
N GLU A 137 29.49 14.73 -3.14
CA GLU A 137 30.36 13.92 -3.99
C GLU A 137 29.62 12.78 -4.66
N GLN A 138 28.80 12.04 -3.90
CA GLN A 138 27.99 10.93 -4.38
C GLN A 138 26.60 11.01 -3.75
N GLY A 139 25.62 11.42 -4.54
CA GLY A 139 24.25 11.67 -4.05
C GLY A 139 23.29 10.47 -4.14
N GLU A 140 23.63 9.42 -4.88
CA GLU A 140 22.71 8.34 -5.25
C GLU A 140 23.15 6.96 -4.76
N GLY A 141 22.20 6.02 -4.72
CA GLY A 141 22.42 4.62 -4.36
C GLY A 141 22.23 4.33 -2.87
N ASP A 142 22.77 3.20 -2.44
CA ASP A 142 22.79 2.69 -1.06
C ASP A 142 24.00 3.20 -0.25
N ARG A 143 24.94 3.90 -0.90
CA ARG A 143 26.06 4.60 -0.27
C ARG A 143 26.20 5.99 -0.87
N ARG A 144 26.15 7.01 -0.02
CA ARG A 144 26.23 8.43 -0.41
C ARG A 144 27.36 9.10 0.36
N THR A 145 28.01 10.06 -0.25
CA THR A 145 29.15 10.76 0.34
C THR A 145 28.98 12.26 0.15
N VAL A 146 29.16 13.01 1.24
CA VAL A 146 28.96 14.45 1.30
C VAL A 146 30.10 15.06 2.11
N GLU A 147 30.73 16.11 1.61
CA GLU A 147 31.72 16.89 2.36
C GLU A 147 31.02 18.03 3.11
N VAL A 148 31.30 18.16 4.41
CA VAL A 148 30.69 19.16 5.29
C VAL A 148 31.77 20.03 5.91
N GLY A 149 31.62 21.35 5.84
CA GLY A 149 32.55 22.30 6.47
C GLY A 149 32.49 22.25 8.00
N ALA A 150 33.57 22.67 8.65
CA ALA A 150 33.58 22.93 10.09
C ALA A 150 32.71 24.15 10.44
N GLY A 151 32.09 24.17 11.61
CA GLY A 151 31.23 25.28 12.06
C GLY A 151 30.46 24.99 13.34
N GLU A 152 29.47 25.82 13.69
CA GLU A 152 28.55 25.58 14.81
C GLU A 152 27.75 24.29 14.64
N ALA A 153 27.38 23.60 15.72
CA ALA A 153 26.59 22.36 15.66
C ALA A 153 25.39 22.50 14.70
N SER A 154 25.30 21.60 13.72
CA SER A 154 24.34 21.72 12.62
C SER A 154 23.71 20.37 12.29
N TYR A 155 22.55 20.39 11.64
CA TYR A 155 21.92 19.17 11.14
C TYR A 155 22.23 18.97 9.65
N LEU A 156 22.81 17.82 9.30
CA LEU A 156 22.85 17.37 7.91
C LEU A 156 21.49 16.77 7.58
N GLN A 157 20.71 17.47 6.76
CA GLN A 157 19.33 17.11 6.42
C GLN A 157 19.24 16.55 5.01
N ILE A 158 18.43 15.50 4.85
CA ILE A 158 18.01 14.97 3.56
C ILE A 158 16.49 15.06 3.48
N HIS A 159 15.99 15.62 2.38
CA HIS A 159 14.56 15.78 2.08
C HIS A 159 13.93 14.46 1.62
N GLU A 160 14.19 13.40 2.37
CA GLU A 160 13.67 12.05 2.17
C GLU A 160 12.99 11.58 3.46
N ASN A 161 12.06 10.63 3.31
CA ASN A 161 11.39 10.02 4.45
C ASN A 161 12.41 9.34 5.36
N HIS A 162 12.33 9.64 6.66
CA HIS A 162 13.17 9.03 7.68
C HIS A 162 13.12 7.49 7.62
N ASN A 163 14.27 6.86 7.38
CA ASN A 163 14.41 5.42 7.38
C ASN A 163 15.54 4.97 8.33
N LYS A 164 15.22 4.01 9.21
CA LYS A 164 16.12 3.46 10.22
C LYS A 164 17.30 2.67 9.63
N GLY A 165 17.22 2.23 8.37
CA GLY A 165 18.28 1.49 7.71
C GLY A 165 19.45 2.36 7.23
N TRP A 166 19.30 3.68 7.23
CA TRP A 166 20.36 4.62 6.88
C TRP A 166 21.18 5.00 8.11
N LYS A 167 22.50 4.84 7.97
CA LYS A 167 23.50 5.23 8.97
C LYS A 167 24.43 6.27 8.36
N ALA A 168 24.82 7.27 9.15
CA ALA A 168 25.81 8.26 8.72
C ALA A 168 27.02 8.24 9.63
N THR A 169 28.20 8.41 9.04
CA THR A 169 29.47 8.53 9.76
C THR A 169 30.25 9.73 9.25
N LEU A 170 30.76 10.57 10.15
CA LEU A 170 31.73 11.64 9.84
C LEU A 170 33.14 11.12 10.11
N ASP A 171 33.95 10.99 9.07
CA ASP A 171 35.32 10.44 9.15
C ASP A 171 35.41 9.13 9.97
N GLY A 172 34.38 8.28 9.83
CA GLY A 172 34.27 6.99 10.51
C GLY A 172 33.59 7.02 11.89
N LYS A 173 33.27 8.18 12.46
CA LYS A 173 32.48 8.29 13.70
C LYS A 173 30.99 8.36 13.37
N GLU A 174 30.20 7.49 14.00
CA GLU A 174 28.74 7.47 13.81
C GLU A 174 28.07 8.75 14.30
N LEU A 175 27.22 9.32 13.44
CA LEU A 175 26.41 10.49 13.78
C LEU A 175 25.06 10.06 14.35
N THR A 176 24.50 10.89 15.23
CA THR A 176 23.19 10.62 15.83
C THR A 176 22.09 10.87 14.80
N PRO A 177 21.26 9.86 14.44
CA PRO A 177 20.14 10.04 13.52
C PRO A 177 19.00 10.81 14.19
N LEU A 178 18.37 11.68 13.42
CA LEU A 178 17.30 12.56 13.86
C LEU A 178 16.18 12.60 12.82
N ARG A 179 14.98 12.94 13.29
CA ARG A 179 13.83 13.22 12.45
C ARG A 179 13.46 14.70 12.58
N ILE A 180 13.62 15.44 11.49
CA ILE A 180 13.31 16.88 11.43
C ILE A 180 11.97 17.08 10.71
N ASP A 181 11.23 18.12 11.09
CA ASP A 181 9.90 18.46 10.57
C ASP A 181 8.86 17.32 10.66
N GLY A 182 9.10 16.33 11.51
CA GLY A 182 8.22 15.18 11.71
C GLY A 182 8.28 14.09 10.63
N TRP A 183 9.04 14.27 9.54
CA TRP A 183 9.10 13.29 8.45
C TRP A 183 10.51 13.11 7.83
N GLN A 184 11.35 14.14 7.87
CA GLN A 184 12.63 14.15 7.16
C GLN A 184 13.71 13.39 7.93
N GLN A 185 14.72 12.94 7.20
CA GLN A 185 15.92 12.35 7.79
C GLN A 185 17.01 13.39 8.02
N ALA A 186 17.65 13.34 9.19
CA ALA A 186 18.82 14.17 9.47
C ALA A 186 19.83 13.48 10.38
N TRP A 187 21.02 14.05 10.48
CA TRP A 187 22.04 13.67 11.45
C TRP A 187 22.66 14.91 12.09
N LEU A 188 22.97 14.83 13.39
CA LEU A 188 23.70 15.89 14.08
C LEU A 188 25.18 15.87 13.70
N VAL A 189 25.67 16.96 13.11
CA VAL A 189 27.08 17.23 12.89
C VAL A 189 27.61 18.06 14.07
N PRO A 190 28.54 17.53 14.88
CA PRO A 190 29.06 18.23 16.06
C PRO A 190 29.70 19.58 15.73
N GLU A 191 29.71 20.49 16.70
CA GLU A 191 30.41 21.78 16.60
C GLU A 191 31.91 21.57 16.34
N GLY A 192 32.49 22.43 15.49
CA GLY A 192 33.90 22.45 15.13
C GLY A 192 34.36 21.33 14.20
N GLU A 193 33.63 20.20 14.11
CA GLU A 193 33.97 19.09 13.22
C GLU A 193 33.46 19.36 11.79
N GLY A 194 34.28 19.03 10.79
CA GLY A 194 33.96 19.03 9.36
C GLY A 194 34.79 17.93 8.69
N GLY A 195 34.39 17.49 7.52
CA GLY A 195 35.00 16.35 6.84
C GLY A 195 33.99 15.57 6.00
N THR A 196 34.32 14.32 5.70
CA THR A 196 33.51 13.50 4.81
C THR A 196 32.46 12.74 5.60
N VAL A 197 31.19 13.07 5.36
CA VAL A 197 30.04 12.30 5.84
C VAL A 197 29.71 11.21 4.82
N THR A 198 29.86 9.96 5.23
CA THR A 198 29.40 8.79 4.47
C THR A 198 28.08 8.33 5.03
N LEU A 199 27.07 8.23 4.17
CA LEU A 199 25.78 7.63 4.46
C LEU A 199 25.71 6.25 3.82
N GLU A 200 25.31 5.25 4.57
CA GLU A 200 25.20 3.88 4.11
C GLU A 200 23.86 3.26 4.52
N TYR A 201 23.19 2.61 3.58
CA TYR A 201 21.99 1.83 3.82
C TYR A 201 22.39 0.40 4.17
N GLU A 202 22.57 0.12 5.45
CA GLU A 202 23.09 -1.17 5.95
C GLU A 202 22.34 -2.40 5.41
N PRO A 203 20.99 -2.39 5.27
CA PRO A 203 20.27 -3.55 4.74
C PRO A 203 20.61 -3.92 3.28
N ALA A 204 21.23 -3.02 2.50
CA ALA A 204 21.60 -3.29 1.11
C ALA A 204 22.55 -4.48 0.98
N LYS A 205 23.52 -4.64 1.89
CA LYS A 205 24.48 -5.76 1.86
C LYS A 205 23.77 -7.11 1.99
N ILE A 206 22.83 -7.22 2.94
CA ILE A 206 22.07 -8.46 3.16
C ILE A 206 21.22 -8.78 1.92
N TYR A 207 20.59 -7.76 1.34
CA TYR A 207 19.82 -7.91 0.11
C TYR A 207 20.69 -8.41 -1.06
N GLN A 208 21.86 -7.80 -1.27
CA GLN A 208 22.79 -8.20 -2.34
C GLN A 208 23.27 -9.64 -2.18
N TRP A 209 23.69 -10.03 -0.97
CA TRP A 209 24.09 -11.41 -0.69
C TRP A 209 22.95 -12.41 -0.85
N GLY A 210 21.74 -12.04 -0.41
CA GLY A 210 20.53 -12.83 -0.63
C GLY A 210 20.25 -13.06 -2.11
N LEU A 211 20.42 -12.02 -2.94
CA LEU A 211 20.21 -12.10 -4.39
C LEU A 211 21.26 -13.00 -5.07
N ILE A 212 22.54 -12.88 -4.68
CA ILE A 212 23.61 -13.76 -5.16
C ILE A 212 23.32 -15.22 -4.75
N GLY A 213 22.96 -15.45 -3.49
CA GLY A 213 22.62 -16.77 -2.98
C GLY A 213 21.43 -17.41 -3.71
N ALA A 214 20.39 -16.62 -3.98
CA ALA A 214 19.24 -17.06 -4.77
C ALA A 214 19.64 -17.43 -6.21
N GLY A 215 20.51 -16.64 -6.86
CA GLY A 215 21.04 -16.93 -8.19
C GLY A 215 21.84 -18.24 -8.23
N VAL A 216 22.70 -18.48 -7.24
CA VAL A 216 23.45 -19.74 -7.10
C VAL A 216 22.52 -20.93 -6.90
N LEU A 217 21.54 -20.82 -6.01
CA LEU A 217 20.57 -21.88 -5.75
C LEU A 217 19.72 -22.19 -7.00
N PHE A 218 19.31 -21.16 -7.75
CA PHE A 218 18.61 -21.31 -9.01
C PHE A 218 19.45 -22.08 -10.04
N LEU A 219 20.73 -21.73 -10.21
CA LEU A 219 21.65 -22.47 -11.08
C LEU A 219 21.82 -23.93 -10.63
N ALA A 220 21.94 -24.18 -9.33
CA ALA A 220 22.01 -25.54 -8.80
C ALA A 220 20.75 -26.35 -9.12
N LEU A 221 19.56 -25.74 -8.98
CA LEU A 221 18.28 -26.37 -9.36
C LEU A 221 18.22 -26.68 -10.86
N VAL A 222 18.70 -25.77 -11.72
CA VAL A 222 18.79 -26.02 -13.18
C VAL A 222 19.70 -27.22 -13.46
N VAL A 223 20.88 -27.28 -12.83
CA VAL A 223 21.81 -28.41 -12.98
C VAL A 223 21.16 -29.71 -12.52
N LEU A 224 20.54 -29.74 -11.33
CA LEU A 224 19.86 -30.92 -10.79
C LEU A 224 18.72 -31.39 -11.72
N ALA A 225 17.92 -30.48 -12.26
CA ALA A 225 16.85 -30.80 -13.20
C ALA A 225 17.37 -31.41 -14.52
N LEU A 226 18.55 -30.98 -14.98
CA LEU A 226 19.18 -31.50 -16.19
C LEU A 226 19.90 -32.85 -15.96
N VAL A 227 20.52 -33.03 -14.78
CA VAL A 227 21.26 -34.25 -14.42
C VAL A 227 20.34 -35.38 -13.98
N GLY A 228 19.26 -35.08 -13.24
CA GLY A 228 18.30 -36.07 -12.74
C GLY A 228 17.54 -36.85 -13.81
N ARG A 229 17.58 -36.43 -15.08
CA ARG A 229 16.97 -37.14 -16.22
C ARG A 229 17.87 -38.18 -16.88
N LYS A 230 19.16 -38.24 -16.52
CA LYS A 230 20.14 -39.10 -17.23
C LYS A 230 20.29 -40.51 -16.62
N GLY A 231 19.48 -40.86 -15.62
CA GLY A 231 19.69 -42.10 -14.84
C GLY A 231 18.45 -42.87 -14.38
N SER A 232 17.22 -42.53 -14.77
CA SER A 232 16.07 -43.38 -14.45
C SER A 232 15.92 -44.48 -15.51
N GLY A 233 16.70 -45.55 -15.34
CA GLY A 233 16.21 -46.87 -15.71
C GLY A 233 14.81 -47.06 -15.12
N ARG A 234 13.94 -47.73 -15.86
CA ARG A 234 12.56 -48.02 -15.53
C ARG A 234 12.49 -48.86 -14.24
N GLU A 235 12.59 -48.22 -13.07
CA GLU A 235 12.24 -48.85 -11.81
C GLU A 235 10.72 -48.83 -11.69
N GLU A 236 10.13 -50.02 -11.78
CA GLU A 236 8.73 -50.26 -11.46
C GLU A 236 8.56 -50.02 -9.96
N THR A 237 8.23 -48.78 -9.60
CA THR A 237 7.81 -48.44 -8.25
C THR A 237 6.43 -49.04 -8.04
N GLU A 238 6.30 -49.96 -7.09
CA GLU A 238 5.01 -50.50 -6.64
C GLU A 238 4.22 -49.36 -5.97
N GLU A 239 3.42 -48.63 -6.76
CA GLU A 239 2.57 -47.55 -6.27
C GLU A 239 1.35 -48.11 -5.51
N LEU A 240 1.19 -47.68 -4.27
CA LEU A 240 -0.04 -47.88 -3.48
C LEU A 240 -1.26 -47.31 -4.24
N PRO A 241 -2.47 -47.89 -4.07
CA PRO A 241 -3.65 -47.46 -4.82
C PRO A 241 -4.02 -46.01 -4.48
N ALA A 242 -3.77 -45.09 -5.40
CA ALA A 242 -4.27 -43.72 -5.28
C ALA A 242 -5.80 -43.71 -5.46
N PRO A 243 -6.55 -42.97 -4.62
CA PRO A 243 -8.00 -42.84 -4.77
C PRO A 243 -8.35 -42.24 -6.15
N PRO A 244 -9.49 -42.60 -6.76
CA PRO A 244 -9.86 -42.10 -8.08
C PRO A 244 -10.03 -40.57 -8.01
N GLY A 245 -9.12 -39.87 -8.67
CA GLY A 245 -9.22 -38.41 -8.81
C GLY A 245 -10.48 -38.00 -9.57
N PRO A 246 -10.94 -36.75 -9.40
CA PRO A 246 -12.06 -36.23 -10.18
C PRO A 246 -11.72 -36.36 -11.67
N GLY A 247 -12.63 -36.97 -12.45
CA GLY A 247 -12.40 -37.24 -13.87
C GLY A 247 -11.97 -35.99 -14.64
N LEU A 248 -11.24 -36.18 -15.74
CA LEU A 248 -10.57 -35.11 -16.51
C LEU A 248 -11.47 -33.91 -16.83
N ILE A 249 -12.75 -34.16 -17.08
CA ILE A 249 -13.78 -33.13 -17.34
C ILE A 249 -14.03 -32.30 -16.08
N LEU A 250 -14.25 -32.95 -14.93
CA LEU A 250 -14.53 -32.28 -13.67
C LEU A 250 -13.30 -31.52 -13.14
N GLY A 251 -12.10 -32.08 -13.30
CA GLY A 251 -10.84 -31.39 -12.99
C GLY A 251 -10.61 -30.16 -13.88
N THR A 252 -10.88 -30.26 -15.19
CA THR A 252 -10.75 -29.12 -16.11
C THR A 252 -11.79 -28.04 -15.81
N ILE A 253 -13.05 -28.42 -15.50
CA ILE A 253 -14.11 -27.47 -15.13
C ILE A 253 -13.75 -26.76 -13.83
N ALA A 254 -13.37 -27.49 -12.79
CA ALA A 254 -12.98 -26.91 -11.50
C ALA A 254 -11.79 -25.95 -11.66
N LEU A 255 -10.75 -26.36 -12.40
CA LEU A 255 -9.59 -25.50 -12.67
C LEU A 255 -9.96 -24.26 -13.50
N THR A 256 -10.88 -24.38 -14.46
CA THR A 256 -11.36 -23.25 -15.26
C THR A 256 -12.17 -22.28 -14.41
N LEU A 257 -13.04 -22.75 -13.52
CA LEU A 257 -13.82 -21.91 -12.62
C LEU A 257 -12.92 -21.12 -11.66
N VAL A 258 -11.95 -21.79 -11.05
CA VAL A 258 -10.92 -21.13 -10.23
C VAL A 258 -10.12 -20.13 -11.08
N GLY A 259 -9.76 -20.51 -12.30
CA GLY A 259 -9.09 -19.65 -13.26
C GLY A 259 -9.90 -18.39 -13.60
N VAL A 260 -11.23 -18.47 -13.76
CA VAL A 260 -12.07 -17.29 -14.05
C VAL A 260 -12.04 -16.29 -12.90
N VAL A 261 -12.04 -16.77 -11.65
CA VAL A 261 -11.96 -15.90 -10.47
C VAL A 261 -10.61 -15.18 -10.40
N ILE A 262 -9.52 -15.89 -10.73
CA ILE A 262 -8.15 -15.38 -10.58
C ILE A 262 -7.68 -14.55 -11.81
N ALA A 263 -8.07 -14.99 -13.01
CA ALA A 263 -7.50 -14.56 -14.29
C ALA A 263 -8.55 -14.01 -15.28
N GLY A 264 -9.83 -13.99 -14.89
CA GLY A 264 -10.91 -13.49 -15.73
C GLY A 264 -10.99 -14.22 -17.08
N PRO A 265 -11.09 -13.50 -18.21
CA PRO A 265 -11.20 -14.11 -19.54
C PRO A 265 -10.04 -15.03 -19.94
N VAL A 266 -8.85 -14.85 -19.35
CA VAL A 266 -7.65 -15.66 -19.66
C VAL A 266 -7.80 -17.12 -19.23
N ALA A 267 -8.76 -17.41 -18.34
CA ALA A 267 -9.08 -18.77 -17.91
C ALA A 267 -9.48 -19.72 -19.06
N VAL A 268 -9.91 -19.19 -20.21
CA VAL A 268 -10.18 -19.98 -21.43
C VAL A 268 -8.92 -20.73 -21.92
N ALA A 269 -7.72 -20.31 -21.51
CA ALA A 269 -6.50 -21.06 -21.77
C ALA A 269 -6.52 -22.48 -21.15
N VAL A 270 -7.20 -22.69 -20.02
CA VAL A 270 -7.27 -23.99 -19.34
C VAL A 270 -7.88 -25.09 -20.21
N PRO A 271 -9.10 -24.95 -20.77
CA PRO A 271 -9.67 -25.98 -21.65
C PRO A 271 -8.89 -26.13 -22.97
N LEU A 272 -8.35 -25.04 -23.53
CA LEU A 272 -7.51 -25.12 -24.74
C LEU A 272 -6.24 -25.94 -24.51
N LEU A 273 -5.56 -25.70 -23.37
CA LEU A 273 -4.39 -26.45 -22.96
C LEU A 273 -4.75 -27.89 -22.59
N ALA A 274 -5.92 -28.16 -22.01
CA ALA A 274 -6.40 -29.52 -21.72
C ALA A 274 -6.69 -30.34 -22.99
N VAL A 275 -7.25 -29.70 -24.03
CA VAL A 275 -7.42 -30.30 -25.37
C VAL A 275 -6.06 -30.53 -26.03
N LEU A 276 -5.15 -29.56 -25.98
CA LEU A 276 -3.78 -29.72 -26.47
C LEU A 276 -3.06 -30.86 -25.73
N ALA A 277 -3.26 -31.00 -24.42
CA ALA A 277 -2.75 -32.10 -23.61
C ALA A 277 -3.24 -33.46 -24.10
N HIS A 278 -4.52 -33.52 -24.53
CA HIS A 278 -5.15 -34.75 -25.01
C HIS A 278 -4.49 -35.24 -26.30
N PHE A 279 -4.19 -34.34 -27.23
CA PHE A 279 -3.59 -34.69 -28.52
C PHE A 279 -2.06 -34.74 -28.49
N ARG A 280 -1.42 -33.90 -27.67
CA ARG A 280 0.03 -33.66 -27.66
C ARG A 280 0.57 -33.44 -26.23
N PRO A 281 0.50 -34.45 -25.34
CA PRO A 281 0.88 -34.30 -23.93
C PRO A 281 2.34 -33.87 -23.73
N ARG A 282 3.23 -34.21 -24.66
CA ARG A 282 4.66 -33.84 -24.62
C ARG A 282 4.94 -32.35 -24.79
N LEU A 283 3.99 -31.56 -25.28
CA LEU A 283 4.17 -30.14 -25.54
C LEU A 283 3.89 -29.24 -24.33
N LEU A 284 3.14 -29.70 -23.33
CA LEU A 284 2.76 -28.82 -22.22
C LEU A 284 3.91 -28.46 -21.29
N VAL A 285 4.84 -29.38 -21.02
CA VAL A 285 6.02 -29.10 -20.20
C VAL A 285 6.93 -28.03 -20.83
N PRO A 286 7.32 -28.11 -22.12
CA PRO A 286 8.11 -27.04 -22.74
C PRO A 286 7.32 -25.74 -22.91
N VAL A 287 5.99 -25.79 -23.12
CA VAL A 287 5.14 -24.60 -23.16
C VAL A 287 5.09 -23.91 -21.79
N ALA A 288 4.92 -24.68 -20.71
CA ALA A 288 4.92 -24.14 -19.35
C ALA A 288 6.24 -23.44 -19.02
N PHE A 289 7.36 -24.10 -19.35
CA PHE A 289 8.70 -23.53 -19.15
C PHE A 289 8.93 -22.28 -20.00
N ALA A 290 8.66 -22.33 -21.31
CA ALA A 290 8.89 -21.21 -22.21
C ALA A 290 8.01 -19.99 -21.86
N ALA A 291 6.74 -20.23 -21.51
CA ALA A 291 5.84 -19.16 -21.11
C ALA A 291 6.28 -18.50 -19.80
N MET A 292 6.64 -19.29 -18.77
CA MET A 292 7.16 -18.74 -17.51
C MET A 292 8.50 -18.02 -17.69
N ALA A 293 9.41 -18.57 -18.50
CA ALA A 293 10.70 -17.93 -18.79
C ALA A 293 10.51 -16.61 -19.53
N ALA A 294 9.63 -16.57 -20.53
CA ALA A 294 9.29 -15.35 -21.26
C ALA A 294 8.62 -14.31 -20.36
N ALA A 295 7.73 -14.72 -19.45
CA ALA A 295 7.15 -13.83 -18.44
C ALA A 295 8.24 -13.20 -17.55
N GLY A 296 9.22 -14.00 -17.11
CA GLY A 296 10.36 -13.53 -16.33
C GLY A 296 11.25 -12.53 -17.08
N VAL A 297 11.51 -12.76 -18.37
CA VAL A 297 12.27 -11.82 -19.22
C VAL A 297 11.52 -10.50 -19.39
N VAL A 298 10.22 -10.54 -19.68
CA VAL A 298 9.39 -9.32 -19.79
C VAL A 298 9.37 -8.55 -18.48
N ALA A 299 9.24 -9.25 -17.35
CA ALA A 299 9.29 -8.63 -16.03
C ALA A 299 10.65 -7.96 -15.78
N ALA A 300 11.76 -8.62 -16.09
CA ALA A 300 13.11 -8.11 -15.86
C ALA A 300 13.44 -6.88 -16.71
N VAL A 301 13.12 -6.91 -18.01
CA VAL A 301 13.40 -5.81 -18.94
C VAL A 301 12.52 -4.59 -18.66
N GLY A 302 11.32 -4.77 -18.12
CA GLY A 302 10.40 -3.67 -17.81
C GLY A 302 10.56 -3.04 -16.42
N THR A 303 11.65 -3.33 -15.67
CA THR A 303 11.88 -2.78 -14.32
C THR A 303 12.52 -1.38 -14.29
N GLY A 304 12.72 -0.75 -15.46
CA GLY A 304 13.61 0.41 -15.61
C GLY A 304 13.16 1.72 -14.97
N GLU A 305 11.88 2.08 -14.99
CA GLU A 305 11.54 3.50 -14.75
C GLU A 305 10.58 3.77 -13.57
N SER A 306 9.66 2.88 -13.22
CA SER A 306 8.89 2.90 -11.96
C SER A 306 7.93 1.71 -11.94
N THR A 307 7.61 1.16 -10.76
CA THR A 307 6.55 0.15 -10.63
C THR A 307 5.18 0.82 -10.77
N THR A 308 4.77 1.12 -12.00
CA THR A 308 3.43 1.61 -12.33
C THR A 308 2.51 0.43 -12.64
N THR A 309 1.20 0.60 -12.41
CA THR A 309 0.22 -0.41 -12.79
C THR A 309 0.20 -0.56 -14.32
N GLY A 310 0.50 -1.76 -14.83
CA GLY A 310 0.45 -2.07 -16.27
C GLY A 310 1.81 -2.19 -16.97
N GLU A 311 2.94 -2.02 -16.26
CA GLU A 311 4.29 -2.13 -16.83
C GLU A 311 5.14 -3.21 -16.13
N GLY A 312 6.19 -3.65 -16.82
CA GLY A 312 7.12 -4.68 -16.32
C GLY A 312 6.43 -5.95 -15.82
N ALA A 313 6.67 -6.30 -14.55
CA ALA A 313 6.09 -7.47 -13.91
C ALA A 313 4.56 -7.42 -13.81
N PHE A 314 3.97 -6.21 -13.84
CA PHE A 314 2.53 -5.98 -13.78
C PHE A 314 1.90 -5.71 -15.16
N GLY A 315 2.68 -5.87 -16.24
CA GLY A 315 2.19 -5.71 -17.61
C GLY A 315 1.33 -6.88 -18.08
N ALA A 316 0.38 -6.58 -18.97
CA ALA A 316 -0.54 -7.57 -19.52
C ALA A 316 0.19 -8.75 -20.17
N THR A 317 1.32 -8.50 -20.83
CA THR A 317 2.15 -9.53 -21.48
C THR A 317 2.79 -10.48 -20.47
N ALA A 318 3.38 -9.96 -19.38
CA ALA A 318 4.00 -10.77 -18.34
C ALA A 318 2.95 -11.61 -17.61
N GLN A 319 1.80 -11.01 -17.28
CA GLN A 319 0.69 -11.70 -16.61
C GLN A 319 0.09 -12.80 -17.48
N LEU A 320 -0.15 -12.53 -18.78
CA LEU A 320 -0.68 -13.52 -19.71
C LEU A 320 0.26 -14.73 -19.85
N LEU A 321 1.56 -14.48 -20.03
CA LEU A 321 2.57 -15.53 -20.17
C LEU A 321 2.71 -16.36 -18.88
N ALA A 322 2.68 -15.71 -17.70
CA ALA A 322 2.73 -16.40 -16.42
C ALA A 322 1.49 -17.30 -16.20
N LEU A 323 0.30 -16.79 -16.53
CA LEU A 323 -0.96 -17.55 -16.44
C LEU A 323 -0.99 -18.74 -17.39
N ILE A 324 -0.53 -18.57 -18.64
CA ILE A 324 -0.39 -19.68 -19.60
C ILE A 324 0.58 -20.73 -19.06
N GLY A 325 1.71 -20.30 -18.50
CA GLY A 325 2.71 -21.18 -17.91
C GLY A 325 2.17 -21.99 -16.74
N LEU A 326 1.48 -21.32 -15.81
CA LEU A 326 0.84 -21.92 -14.65
C LEU A 326 -0.25 -22.92 -15.06
N PHE A 327 -1.17 -22.53 -15.95
CA PHE A 327 -2.25 -23.41 -16.40
C PHE A 327 -1.71 -24.62 -17.17
N ALA A 328 -0.67 -24.44 -17.99
CA ALA A 328 -0.02 -25.56 -18.67
C ALA A 328 0.57 -26.56 -17.66
N ALA A 329 1.22 -26.08 -16.60
CA ALA A 329 1.75 -26.92 -15.53
C ALA A 329 0.62 -27.65 -14.75
N LEU A 330 -0.44 -26.94 -14.33
CA LEU A 330 -1.56 -27.54 -13.60
C LEU A 330 -2.30 -28.60 -14.42
N VAL A 331 -2.47 -28.37 -15.72
CA VAL A 331 -3.06 -29.35 -16.65
C VAL A 331 -2.15 -30.58 -16.84
N THR A 332 -0.81 -30.43 -16.74
CA THR A 332 0.10 -31.59 -16.81
C THR A 332 0.01 -32.51 -15.59
N VAL A 333 -0.12 -31.95 -14.38
CA VAL A 333 -0.13 -32.72 -13.13
C VAL A 333 -1.42 -33.52 -12.97
N GLY A 334 -2.56 -33.02 -13.46
CA GLY A 334 -3.85 -33.71 -13.36
C GLY A 334 -4.08 -34.90 -14.31
N ARG A 335 -3.05 -35.38 -15.04
CA ARG A 335 -3.22 -36.28 -16.20
C ARG A 335 -2.41 -37.58 -16.18
N GLU A 336 -1.96 -38.07 -15.03
CA GLU A 336 -1.23 -39.36 -15.02
C GLU A 336 -1.99 -40.49 -15.73
N PRO A 337 -1.30 -41.35 -16.52
CA PRO A 337 -1.95 -42.14 -17.55
C PRO A 337 -2.56 -43.43 -16.97
N LEU A 338 -3.89 -43.48 -16.83
CA LEU A 338 -4.68 -44.67 -16.48
C LEU A 338 -4.70 -45.80 -17.54
N GLY A 339 -3.89 -45.72 -18.60
CA GLY A 339 -4.11 -46.47 -19.83
C GLY A 339 -3.08 -47.55 -20.15
N ARG A 340 -2.87 -48.55 -19.28
CA ARG A 340 -2.18 -49.80 -19.71
C ARG A 340 -2.46 -51.08 -18.90
N ARG A 341 -3.54 -51.13 -18.10
CA ARG A 341 -3.83 -52.26 -17.20
C ARG A 341 -4.84 -53.31 -17.71
N ALA A 342 -5.47 -53.15 -18.87
CA ALA A 342 -6.62 -53.99 -19.23
C ALA A 342 -6.33 -55.28 -20.06
N VAL A 343 -5.08 -55.62 -20.42
CA VAL A 343 -4.82 -56.71 -21.40
C VAL A 343 -4.25 -58.00 -20.80
N ARG A 344 -3.91 -58.07 -19.50
CA ARG A 344 -3.26 -59.27 -18.91
C ARG A 344 -4.06 -60.10 -17.90
N ALA A 345 -5.29 -59.72 -17.58
CA ALA A 345 -6.08 -60.42 -16.54
C ALA A 345 -6.89 -61.64 -17.06
N GLY A 346 -6.71 -62.07 -18.31
CA GLY A 346 -7.60 -63.05 -18.95
C GLY A 346 -7.05 -64.45 -19.18
N GLN A 347 -5.82 -64.79 -18.74
CA GLN A 347 -5.19 -66.05 -19.17
C GLN A 347 -4.93 -67.13 -18.11
N ASP A 348 -5.17 -66.89 -16.82
CA ASP A 348 -4.93 -67.92 -15.79
C ASP A 348 -6.20 -68.20 -14.97
N ALA A 349 -7.08 -69.05 -15.50
CA ALA A 349 -8.16 -69.68 -14.74
C ALA A 349 -8.53 -71.06 -15.32
N ALA A 350 -7.82 -72.11 -14.88
CA ALA A 350 -8.16 -73.54 -14.95
C ALA A 350 -7.27 -74.22 -13.88
N GLU A 351 -7.64 -75.15 -12.99
CA GLU A 351 -8.82 -75.97 -12.66
C GLU A 351 -8.50 -76.62 -11.28
N PRO A 352 -9.46 -77.05 -10.42
CA PRO A 352 -9.16 -77.64 -9.10
C PRO A 352 -9.18 -79.18 -9.09
N ALA A 353 -8.40 -79.81 -8.21
CA ALA A 353 -8.38 -81.25 -7.92
C ALA A 353 -8.51 -81.55 -6.40
N PRO A 354 -8.95 -82.76 -5.99
CA PRO A 354 -9.84 -82.94 -4.84
C PRO A 354 -9.22 -83.50 -3.54
N ALA A 355 -10.11 -83.65 -2.55
CA ALA A 355 -9.93 -83.92 -1.12
C ALA A 355 -9.32 -85.28 -0.71
N GLY A 356 -8.75 -85.31 0.50
CA GLY A 356 -8.43 -86.50 1.31
C GLY A 356 -8.30 -86.11 2.79
N ASP A 357 -9.01 -86.85 3.64
CA ASP A 357 -9.24 -86.63 5.08
C ASP A 357 -8.39 -87.63 5.89
N ASP A 358 -7.77 -87.21 7.00
CA ASP A 358 -7.35 -88.07 8.12
C ASP A 358 -6.88 -87.22 9.32
N ARG A 359 -7.44 -87.47 10.53
CA ARG A 359 -7.08 -86.85 11.83
C ARG A 359 -6.38 -87.90 12.73
N PRO A 360 -5.62 -87.55 13.79
CA PRO A 360 -6.23 -87.20 15.10
C PRO A 360 -5.52 -86.12 15.96
N THR A 361 -6.36 -85.26 16.53
CA THR A 361 -6.47 -84.74 17.92
C THR A 361 -5.26 -84.61 18.87
N VAL A 362 -5.02 -83.38 19.37
CA VAL A 362 -4.59 -83.07 20.77
C VAL A 362 -5.35 -81.83 21.27
N GLN A 363 -5.84 -81.88 22.51
CA GLN A 363 -6.69 -80.89 23.20
C GLN A 363 -5.89 -79.85 24.02
N LEU A 364 -6.27 -78.56 23.86
CA LEU A 364 -6.61 -77.47 24.82
C LEU A 364 -5.75 -77.18 26.08
N PRO A 365 -5.61 -75.89 26.53
CA PRO A 365 -6.71 -75.00 26.99
C PRO A 365 -6.65 -73.54 26.46
N ALA A 366 -7.73 -72.91 26.00
CA ALA A 366 -8.86 -72.26 26.72
C ALA A 366 -8.54 -70.89 27.40
N GLN A 367 -8.76 -69.82 26.62
CA GLN A 367 -9.45 -68.51 26.89
C GLN A 367 -9.19 -67.70 28.19
N PRO A 368 -9.29 -66.33 28.19
CA PRO A 368 -10.43 -65.59 27.62
C PRO A 368 -10.16 -64.21 26.97
N ALA A 369 -11.14 -63.76 26.20
CA ALA A 369 -11.43 -62.36 25.86
C ALA A 369 -12.84 -62.03 26.40
N PRO A 370 -13.38 -60.80 26.28
CA PRO A 370 -12.88 -59.46 26.59
C PRO A 370 -13.84 -58.79 27.62
N PRO A 371 -13.81 -57.45 27.78
CA PRO A 371 -15.10 -56.77 27.89
C PRO A 371 -15.26 -55.64 26.88
N SER A 372 -16.42 -55.69 26.23
CA SER A 372 -17.09 -54.68 25.44
C SER A 372 -17.49 -53.46 26.28
N GLY A 373 -17.39 -52.26 25.70
CA GLY A 373 -17.80 -51.03 26.39
C GLY A 373 -17.96 -49.81 25.49
N ARG A 374 -19.19 -49.65 24.98
CA ARG A 374 -19.91 -48.40 24.62
C ARG A 374 -19.40 -47.49 23.49
N THR A 375 -20.15 -47.56 22.40
CA THR A 375 -20.51 -46.44 21.52
C THR A 375 -21.27 -45.34 22.26
N LEU A 376 -20.94 -44.07 21.97
CA LEU A 376 -21.86 -42.93 22.12
C LEU A 376 -21.66 -42.01 20.91
N SER A 377 -22.78 -41.74 20.25
CA SER A 377 -22.96 -40.80 19.15
C SER A 377 -23.68 -39.56 19.68
N ALA A 378 -23.62 -38.48 18.87
CA ALA A 378 -24.54 -37.36 18.78
C ALA A 378 -24.28 -36.10 19.65
N ASP A 379 -23.91 -35.04 18.92
CA ASP A 379 -24.73 -33.85 18.64
C ASP A 379 -24.30 -32.50 19.24
N GLY A 380 -24.63 -31.47 18.46
CA GLY A 380 -24.09 -30.12 18.55
C GLY A 380 -24.69 -29.20 19.60
N ARG A 381 -24.00 -28.08 19.83
CA ARG A 381 -24.60 -26.73 19.81
C ARG A 381 -23.57 -25.60 19.97
N HIS A 382 -23.83 -24.55 19.20
CA HIS A 382 -23.36 -23.17 19.37
C HIS A 382 -23.77 -22.57 20.74
N PRO A 383 -23.06 -21.53 21.21
CA PRO A 383 -23.63 -20.18 21.32
C PRO A 383 -22.63 -19.11 20.78
N ALA A 384 -23.03 -18.09 20.02
CA ALA A 384 -23.89 -16.94 20.30
C ALA A 384 -23.19 -15.79 21.06
N LYS A 385 -23.25 -14.62 20.41
CA LYS A 385 -22.87 -13.25 20.79
C LYS A 385 -23.19 -12.88 22.25
N GLY A 386 -22.34 -12.03 22.82
CA GLY A 386 -22.68 -11.09 23.89
C GLY A 386 -22.36 -9.67 23.43
N GLU A 387 -23.40 -8.84 23.37
CA GLU A 387 -23.38 -7.37 23.30
C GLU A 387 -23.52 -6.80 24.72
N ASP A 388 -23.23 -5.50 24.85
CA ASP A 388 -23.49 -4.58 25.97
C ASP A 388 -22.38 -4.33 27.02
N ALA A 389 -21.69 -3.19 26.83
CA ALA A 389 -21.71 -2.05 27.76
C ALA A 389 -21.36 -0.74 27.03
#